data_AF-A0A662KV09-F1
#
_entry.id   AF-A0A662KV09-F1
#
_cell.length_a   1.000
_cell.length_b   1.000
_cell.length_c   1.000
_cell.angle_alpha   90.00
_cell.angle_beta   90.00
_cell.angle_gamma   90.00
#
_symmetry.space_group_name_H-M   'P 1'
#
loop_
_entity.id
_entity.type
_entity.pdbx_description
1 polymer ?
#
loop_
_entity_poly.entity_id
_entity_poly.type
_entity_poly.pdbx_seq_one_letter_code
_entity_poly.pdbx_strand_id
1 'polypeptide(L)'
;DLDEYLAMADISPFWRDRIKALTFPPLTRVDLRRIYALGLISDEELKARLLELGYSIKDAERLMEFYKVYKHESGRELTKSMIVEGYLESIITKE
;
A
#
# COMPACT_ATOMS: atom_id res chain seq x y z
N ASP A 1 -23.78 19.01 7.72
CA ASP A 1 -23.22 17.70 7.31
C ASP A 1 -23.27 17.58 5.78
N LEU A 2 -22.37 16.82 5.14
CA LEU A 2 -22.36 16.61 3.68
C LEU A 2 -23.73 16.08 3.20
N ASP A 3 -24.39 15.23 3.99
CA ASP A 3 -25.72 14.71 3.65
C ASP A 3 -26.79 15.82 3.53
N GLU A 4 -26.75 16.81 4.42
CA GLU A 4 -27.67 17.95 4.40
C GLU A 4 -27.47 18.81 3.14
N TYR A 5 -26.22 19.07 2.75
CA TYR A 5 -25.93 19.80 1.51
C TYR A 5 -26.39 19.05 0.26
N LEU A 6 -26.20 17.73 0.23
CA LEU A 6 -26.71 16.89 -0.86
C LEU A 6 -28.24 16.86 -0.89
N ALA A 7 -28.89 16.94 0.28
CA ALA A 7 -30.33 17.07 0.38
C ALA A 7 -30.85 18.41 -0.18
N MET A 8 -30.18 19.51 0.17
CA MET A 8 -30.51 20.85 -0.36
C MET A 8 -30.30 20.96 -1.87
N ALA A 9 -29.41 20.13 -2.45
CA ALA A 9 -29.17 20.05 -3.88
C ALA A 9 -30.10 19.07 -4.63
N ASP A 10 -31.19 18.62 -4.00
CA ASP A 10 -32.17 17.67 -4.56
C ASP A 10 -31.57 16.33 -5.04
N ILE A 11 -30.42 15.92 -4.49
CA ILE A 11 -29.85 14.60 -4.78
C ILE A 11 -30.67 13.53 -4.06
N SER A 12 -31.09 12.48 -4.78
CA SER A 12 -31.80 11.34 -4.19
C SER A 12 -30.96 10.63 -3.12
N PRO A 13 -31.56 10.18 -1.99
CA PRO A 13 -30.86 9.41 -0.95
C PRO A 13 -30.02 8.24 -1.48
N PHE A 14 -30.51 7.57 -2.53
CA PHE A 14 -29.80 6.48 -3.22
C PHE A 14 -28.40 6.88 -3.73
N TRP A 15 -28.25 8.12 -4.20
CA TRP A 15 -26.97 8.64 -4.70
C TRP A 15 -26.12 9.27 -3.61
N ARG A 16 -26.72 9.76 -2.51
CA ARG A 16 -25.97 10.43 -1.44
C ARG A 16 -24.93 9.53 -0.82
N ASP A 17 -25.28 8.28 -0.51
CA ASP A 17 -24.33 7.33 0.10
C ASP A 17 -23.17 7.02 -0.84
N ARG A 18 -23.43 6.92 -2.15
CA ARG A 18 -22.40 6.71 -3.17
C ARG A 18 -21.47 7.92 -3.29
N ILE A 19 -22.03 9.12 -3.29
CA ILE A 19 -21.24 10.37 -3.32
C ILE A 19 -20.41 10.51 -2.05
N LYS A 20 -20.99 10.25 -0.87
CA LYS A 20 -20.28 10.25 0.42
C LYS A 20 -19.11 9.24 0.40
N ALA A 21 -19.29 8.05 -0.16
CA ALA A 21 -18.19 7.09 -0.29
C ALA A 21 -17.03 7.62 -1.15
N LEU A 22 -17.31 8.43 -2.17
CA LEU A 22 -16.31 9.00 -3.07
C LEU A 22 -15.55 10.19 -2.47
N THR A 23 -16.02 10.79 -1.36
CA THR A 23 -15.32 11.95 -0.77
C THR A 23 -14.12 11.55 0.08
N PHE A 24 -14.01 10.28 0.46
CA PHE A 24 -12.85 9.78 1.20
C PHE A 24 -11.71 9.45 0.24
N PRO A 25 -10.54 10.09 0.38
CA PRO A 25 -9.40 9.76 -0.46
C PRO A 25 -8.92 8.33 -0.15
N PRO A 26 -8.65 7.51 -1.17
CA PRO A 26 -8.08 6.19 -0.96
C PRO A 26 -6.66 6.30 -0.40
N LEU A 27 -6.20 5.24 0.27
CA LEU A 27 -4.83 5.16 0.76
C LEU A 27 -3.84 5.22 -0.40
N THR A 28 -2.72 5.93 -0.20
CA THR A 28 -1.68 6.01 -1.21
C THR A 28 -1.00 4.65 -1.41
N ARG A 29 -0.39 4.43 -2.58
CA ARG A 29 0.45 3.24 -2.81
C ARG A 29 1.55 3.04 -1.78
N VAL A 30 2.12 4.13 -1.29
CA VAL A 30 3.19 4.09 -0.30
C VAL A 30 2.65 3.57 1.03
N ASP A 31 1.50 4.08 1.46
CA ASP A 31 0.90 3.65 2.71
C ASP A 31 0.32 2.24 2.61
N LEU A 32 -0.30 1.87 1.48
CA LEU A 32 -0.72 0.49 1.20
C LEU A 32 0.45 -0.50 1.31
N ARG A 33 1.62 -0.15 0.75
CA ARG A 33 2.82 -0.99 0.87
C ARG A 33 3.29 -1.10 2.32
N ARG A 34 3.28 -0.01 3.08
CA ARG A 34 3.70 0.01 4.49
C ARG A 34 2.79 -0.84 5.36
N ILE A 35 1.47 -0.65 5.27
CA ILE A 35 0.52 -1.42 6.09
C ILE A 35 0.49 -2.91 5.68
N TYR A 36 0.73 -3.21 4.40
CA TYR A 36 0.91 -4.59 3.94
C TYR A 36 2.19 -5.23 4.50
N ALA A 37 3.30 -4.49 4.50
CA ALA A 37 4.56 -4.93 5.10
C ALA A 37 4.38 -5.24 6.59
N LEU A 38 3.58 -4.42 7.29
CA LEU A 38 3.20 -4.64 8.69
C LEU A 38 2.20 -5.79 8.91
N GLY A 39 1.63 -6.36 7.84
CA GLY A 39 0.65 -7.44 7.94
C GLY A 39 -0.74 -7.01 8.40
N LEU A 40 -1.07 -5.72 8.24
CA LEU A 40 -2.37 -5.17 8.65
C LEU A 40 -3.50 -5.46 7.65
N ILE A 41 -3.16 -5.82 6.41
CA ILE A 41 -4.11 -6.15 5.34
C ILE A 41 -3.68 -7.45 4.65
N SER A 42 -4.64 -8.19 4.11
CA SER A 42 -4.38 -9.42 3.34
C SER A 42 -3.96 -9.12 1.89
N ASP A 43 -3.55 -10.17 1.16
CA ASP A 43 -3.26 -10.09 -0.26
C ASP A 43 -4.50 -9.68 -1.08
N GLU A 44 -5.66 -10.23 -0.73
CA GLU A 44 -6.94 -9.93 -1.39
C GLU A 44 -7.34 -8.47 -1.17
N GLU A 45 -7.19 -7.98 0.07
CA GLU A 45 -7.46 -6.58 0.37
C GLU A 45 -6.47 -5.66 -0.35
N LEU A 46 -5.17 -5.97 -0.33
CA LEU A 46 -4.18 -5.19 -1.07
C LEU A 46 -4.52 -5.08 -2.56
N LYS A 47 -4.90 -6.19 -3.21
CA LYS A 47 -5.32 -6.19 -4.61
C LYS A 47 -6.56 -5.32 -4.82
N ALA A 48 -7.57 -5.44 -3.96
CA ALA A 48 -8.79 -4.62 -4.06
C ALA A 48 -8.48 -3.12 -3.93
N ARG A 49 -7.65 -2.71 -2.97
CA ARG A 49 -7.25 -1.31 -2.79
C ARG A 49 -6.44 -0.76 -3.96
N LEU A 50 -5.61 -1.59 -4.59
CA LEU A 50 -4.91 -1.20 -5.81
C LEU A 50 -5.87 -0.97 -6.98
N LEU A 51 -6.94 -1.78 -7.10
CA LEU A 51 -7.99 -1.55 -8.08
C LEU A 51 -8.79 -0.26 -7.79
N GLU A 52 -9.07 0.04 -6.52
CA GLU A 52 -9.72 1.30 -6.10
C GLU A 52 -8.89 2.53 -6.50
N LEU A 53 -7.56 2.41 -6.52
CA LEU A 53 -6.64 3.45 -7.03
C LEU A 53 -6.65 3.60 -8.56
N GLY A 54 -7.41 2.77 -9.27
CA GLY A 54 -7.53 2.81 -10.73
C GLY A 54 -6.51 1.96 -11.48
N TYR A 55 -5.77 1.07 -10.81
CA TYR A 55 -4.88 0.14 -11.51
C TYR A 55 -5.67 -0.92 -12.28
N SER A 56 -5.12 -1.35 -13.42
CA SER A 56 -5.61 -2.55 -14.10
C SER A 56 -5.39 -3.79 -13.23
N ILE A 57 -6.20 -4.84 -13.41
CA ILE A 57 -6.03 -6.12 -12.69
C ILE A 57 -4.60 -6.64 -12.81
N LYS A 58 -4.05 -6.58 -14.03
CA LYS A 58 -2.70 -7.03 -14.34
C LYS A 58 -1.63 -6.24 -13.58
N ASP A 59 -1.79 -4.92 -13.47
CA ASP A 59 -0.82 -4.07 -12.78
C ASP A 59 -0.98 -4.13 -11.26
N ALA A 60 -2.20 -4.29 -10.76
CA ALA A 60 -2.46 -4.55 -9.35
C ALA A 60 -1.79 -5.85 -8.89
N GLU A 61 -1.90 -6.94 -9.68
CA GLU A 61 -1.22 -8.21 -9.41
C GLU A 61 0.30 -8.06 -9.40
N ARG A 62 0.88 -7.35 -10.36
CA ARG A 62 2.33 -7.08 -10.38
C ARG A 62 2.81 -6.27 -9.17
N LEU A 63 2.04 -5.25 -8.78
CA LEU A 63 2.36 -4.44 -7.60
C LEU A 63 2.25 -5.26 -6.31
N MET A 64 1.25 -6.13 -6.21
CA MET A 64 1.09 -7.05 -5.09
C MET A 64 2.30 -7.99 -4.97
N GLU A 65 2.72 -8.62 -6.07
CA GLU A 65 3.92 -9.49 -6.07
C GLU A 65 5.20 -8.70 -5.75
N PHE A 66 5.34 -7.48 -6.28
CA PHE A 66 6.44 -6.60 -5.89
C PHE A 66 6.43 -6.30 -4.39
N TYR A 67 5.27 -6.01 -3.79
CA TYR A 67 5.19 -5.71 -2.35
C TYR A 67 5.52 -6.93 -1.49
N LYS A 68 5.18 -8.15 -1.92
CA LYS A 68 5.59 -9.40 -1.26
C LYS A 68 7.11 -9.54 -1.22
N VAL A 69 7.75 -9.45 -2.38
CA VAL A 69 9.22 -9.58 -2.50
C VAL A 69 9.91 -8.48 -1.69
N TYR A 70 9.44 -7.23 -1.82
CA TYR A 70 10.01 -6.09 -1.12
C TYR A 70 9.89 -6.21 0.41
N LYS A 71 8.77 -6.75 0.91
CA LYS A 71 8.58 -7.07 2.34
C LYS A 71 9.64 -8.06 2.83
N HIS A 72 9.97 -9.08 2.04
CA HIS A 72 11.00 -10.06 2.39
C HIS A 72 12.43 -9.47 2.35
N GLU A 73 12.74 -8.60 1.39
CA GLU A 73 14.06 -7.95 1.30
C GLU A 73 14.29 -6.92 2.42
N SER A 74 13.26 -6.14 2.76
CA SER A 74 13.36 -5.12 3.82
C SER A 74 13.60 -5.70 5.21
N GLY A 75 13.31 -6.99 5.41
CA GLY A 75 13.58 -7.73 6.64
C GLY A 75 14.98 -8.35 6.72
N ARG A 76 15.80 -8.28 5.65
CA ARG A 76 17.22 -8.67 5.72
C ARG A 76 18.01 -7.55 6.38
N GLU A 77 18.01 -7.52 7.71
CA GLU A 77 19.12 -6.90 8.43
C GLU A 77 20.40 -7.65 8.06
N LEU A 78 21.46 -6.91 7.72
CA LEU A 78 22.78 -7.49 7.52
C LEU A 78 23.17 -8.21 8.82
N THR A 79 23.28 -9.53 8.74
CA THR A 79 23.75 -10.30 9.90
C THR A 79 25.19 -9.92 10.22
N LYS A 80 25.60 -10.04 11.48
CA LYS A 80 27.00 -9.79 11.88
C LYS A 80 27.99 -10.54 10.98
N SER A 81 27.66 -11.78 10.58
CA SER A 81 28.49 -12.57 9.68
C SER A 81 28.66 -11.92 8.30
N MET A 82 27.59 -11.39 7.71
CA MET A 82 27.65 -10.71 6.41
C MET A 82 28.44 -9.40 6.49
N ILE A 83 28.36 -8.67 7.61
CA ILE A 83 29.16 -7.46 7.84
C ILE A 83 30.65 -7.82 7.99
N VAL A 84 30.96 -8.87 8.76
CA VAL A 84 32.34 -9.36 8.95
C VAL A 84 32.92 -9.87 7.63
N GLU A 85 32.16 -10.63 6.85
CA GLU A 85 32.55 -11.11 5.53
C GLU A 85 32.81 -9.95 4.57
N GLY A 86 31.90 -8.97 4.49
CA GLY A 86 32.09 -7.77 3.67
C GLY A 86 33.30 -6.91 4.09
N TYR A 87 33.66 -6.91 5.38
CA TYR A 87 34.88 -6.26 5.88
C TYR A 87 36.14 -7.04 5.51
N LEU A 88 36.11 -8.38 5.61
CA LEU A 88 37.23 -9.26 5.21
C LEU A 88 37.50 -9.19 3.69
N GLU A 89 36.43 -9.11 2.89
CA GLU A 89 36.53 -8.95 1.43
C GLU A 89 36.86 -7.50 1.01
N SER A 90 37.09 -6.58 1.95
CA SER A 90 37.39 -5.16 1.70
C SER A 90 36.31 -4.43 0.87
N ILE A 91 35.09 -4.97 0.81
CA ILE A 91 33.92 -4.35 0.18
C ILE A 91 33.40 -3.23 1.09
N ILE A 92 33.54 -3.40 2.40
CA ILE A 92 33.13 -2.44 3.43
C ILE A 92 34.40 -1.97 4.16
N THR A 93 34.58 -0.65 4.24
CA THR A 93 35.66 -0.03 5.02
C THR A 93 35.07 0.73 6.20
N LYS A 94 35.83 0.76 7.30
CA LYS A 94 35.47 1.55 8.46
C LYS A 94 35.93 2.98 8.22
N GLU A 95 34.99 3.92 8.12
CA GLU A 95 35.28 5.37 8.22
C GLU A 95 35.80 5.73 9.63
#